data_AF-A0A3D4YNQ1-F1
#
_entry.id   AF-A0A3D4YNQ1-F1
#
_cell.length_a   1.000
_cell.length_b   1.000
_cell.length_c   1.000
_cell.angle_alpha   90.00
_cell.angle_beta   90.00
_cell.angle_gamma   90.00
#
_symmetry.space_group_name_H-M   'P 1'
#
loop_
_entity.id
_entity.type
_entity.pdbx_description
1 polymer ?
#
loop_
_entity_poly.entity_id
_entity_poly.type
_entity_poly.pdbx_seq_one_letter_code
_entity_poly.pdbx_strand_id
1 'polypeptide(L)'
;MTTTARTMQVVCALLACAAPALARAQGVDTVQTDTAADRLGLWARTSRASGLVLSSGKTYNRVEGLPVYIGPVFHDSVGAADLNASVMGIIRTADTFHWDSQNLGHRIAAEMRVGRGRGYALGVSSYDVMTPVEPWQLPDPDAALAAFFWHRDFRDYFNRHGAKATATFNMSTRSSFSADWSDERWSSPRERSVFTIFGNGKAWRANPVVDAGRFHLGVLRANIDTRNNQDNPSTGWLIVAEYERGSGRPTDLGPASPLARPIVTPQVTYGRGLVDVRRYNRLSPTTWVNARLVLGGWLNGDDLPLERRFSVGGVGTVPGLDFRKYEPGTVDVSQCSDGGQPPPGNPAQCERVALAQLEYRNELHSSLFDFLNARPIRLRGIGFTVQPTVVAFVDAGRGWLVGQPSGTLVYSSNSFPRFGTFRTDVGLGLDLGLIGIYVAKAVSSPDEPANVFLRVHRRF
;
A
#
# COMPACT_ATOMS: atom_id res chain seq x y z
N MET A 1 -10.45 48.67 0.37
CA MET A 1 -10.81 48.00 1.65
C MET A 1 -12.18 47.31 1.63
N THR A 2 -13.10 47.60 0.70
CA THR A 2 -14.48 47.08 0.72
C THR A 2 -14.70 45.68 0.10
N THR A 3 -13.77 45.17 -0.70
CA THR A 3 -13.89 43.87 -1.39
C THR A 3 -13.52 42.68 -0.51
N THR A 4 -12.36 42.73 0.18
CA THR A 4 -11.89 41.63 1.06
C THR A 4 -12.84 41.31 2.21
N ALA A 5 -13.52 42.32 2.77
CA ALA A 5 -14.53 42.11 3.81
C ALA A 5 -15.73 41.28 3.31
N ARG A 6 -16.15 41.45 2.05
CA ARG A 6 -17.25 40.68 1.45
C ARG A 6 -16.86 39.22 1.20
N THR A 7 -15.65 38.94 0.72
CA THR A 7 -15.15 37.55 0.62
C THR A 7 -15.07 36.90 2.00
N MET A 8 -14.57 37.61 3.02
CA MET A 8 -14.54 37.07 4.39
C MET A 8 -15.94 36.78 4.94
N GLN A 9 -16.94 37.64 4.69
CA GLN A 9 -18.32 37.38 5.11
C GLN A 9 -18.95 36.18 4.39
N VAL A 10 -18.69 35.99 3.10
CA VAL A 10 -19.17 34.80 2.36
C VAL A 10 -18.50 33.51 2.86
N VAL A 11 -17.19 33.55 3.12
CA VAL A 11 -16.45 32.42 3.71
C VAL A 11 -16.95 32.10 5.12
N CYS A 12 -17.16 33.10 5.98
CA CYS A 12 -17.75 32.89 7.31
C CYS A 12 -19.20 32.39 7.25
N ALA A 13 -20.01 32.84 6.28
CA ALA A 13 -21.37 32.32 6.10
C ALA A 13 -21.37 30.85 5.66
N LEU A 14 -20.48 30.46 4.75
CA LEU A 14 -20.29 29.06 4.34
C LEU A 14 -19.80 28.20 5.52
N LEU A 15 -18.83 28.69 6.31
CA LEU A 15 -18.34 28.00 7.51
C LEU A 15 -19.40 27.89 8.62
N ALA A 16 -20.26 28.90 8.80
CA ALA A 16 -21.35 28.87 9.76
C ALA A 16 -22.50 27.93 9.31
N CYS A 17 -22.85 27.91 8.03
CA CYS A 17 -23.78 26.92 7.48
C CYS A 17 -23.18 25.51 7.51
N ALA A 18 -21.85 25.40 7.46
CA ALA A 18 -21.13 24.16 7.69
C ALA A 18 -20.96 23.80 9.18
N ALA A 19 -21.37 24.62 10.15
CA ALA A 19 -21.24 24.30 11.58
C ALA A 19 -21.98 23.00 12.00
N PRO A 20 -23.27 22.78 11.64
CA PRO A 20 -23.92 21.48 11.83
C PRO A 20 -23.38 20.38 10.88
N ALA A 21 -22.55 20.75 9.90
CA ALA A 21 -21.83 19.85 9.00
C ALA A 21 -20.34 19.70 9.35
N LEU A 22 -19.87 20.14 10.54
CA LEU A 22 -18.48 19.95 10.99
C LEU A 22 -18.10 18.47 11.19
N ALA A 23 -19.06 17.56 11.00
CA ALA A 23 -18.84 16.15 10.71
C ALA A 23 -18.24 15.85 9.31
N ARG A 24 -17.92 16.86 8.46
CA ARG A 24 -17.49 16.71 7.06
C ARG A 24 -16.40 17.70 6.56
N ALA A 25 -15.19 17.58 7.10
CA ALA A 25 -13.95 17.32 6.34
C ALA A 25 -13.61 18.07 4.99
N GLN A 26 -12.52 18.87 4.94
CA GLN A 26 -11.21 18.57 4.26
C GLN A 26 -10.72 18.93 2.78
N GLY A 27 -9.39 19.26 2.62
CA GLY A 27 -8.39 19.21 1.47
C GLY A 27 -6.93 19.60 1.83
N VAL A 28 -5.75 19.10 1.40
CA VAL A 28 -5.24 17.83 0.80
C VAL A 28 -3.76 17.63 1.30
N ASP A 29 -3.23 16.39 1.35
CA ASP A 29 -2.02 15.90 2.10
C ASP A 29 -0.59 16.15 1.49
N THR A 30 0.53 15.97 2.25
CA THR A 30 1.85 15.44 1.73
C THR A 30 2.55 14.38 2.63
N VAL A 31 3.25 13.42 1.99
CA VAL A 31 4.01 12.26 2.56
C VAL A 31 3.16 11.08 3.07
N GLN A 32 2.86 10.15 2.15
CA GLN A 32 2.32 8.79 2.37
C GLN A 32 1.35 8.60 3.56
N THR A 33 0.31 9.43 3.58
CA THR A 33 -1.04 8.99 3.96
C THR A 33 -1.67 8.19 2.82
N ASP A 34 -2.76 7.46 3.11
CA ASP A 34 -3.53 6.59 2.20
C ASP A 34 -3.66 7.17 0.77
N THR A 35 -2.96 6.55 -0.21
CA THR A 35 -2.36 7.20 -1.40
C THR A 35 -3.31 7.65 -2.52
N ALA A 36 -4.60 7.84 -2.24
CA ALA A 36 -5.60 8.23 -3.25
C ALA A 36 -5.55 9.72 -3.66
N ALA A 37 -5.08 10.59 -2.77
CA ALA A 37 -4.98 12.03 -3.05
C ALA A 37 -3.75 12.37 -3.92
N ASP A 38 -2.62 11.71 -3.63
CA ASP A 38 -1.31 11.96 -4.26
C ASP A 38 -1.17 11.38 -5.69
N ARG A 39 -2.30 10.99 -6.30
CA ARG A 39 -2.36 10.25 -7.58
C ARG A 39 -3.36 10.81 -8.60
N LEU A 40 -3.66 12.09 -8.46
CA LEU A 40 -4.04 12.92 -9.60
C LEU A 40 -2.80 13.00 -10.52
N GLY A 41 -2.74 12.12 -11.51
CA GLY A 41 -1.48 11.64 -12.13
C GLY A 41 -0.69 12.67 -12.96
N LEU A 42 0.32 12.22 -13.71
CA LEU A 42 1.38 13.02 -14.40
C LEU A 42 0.92 14.20 -15.31
N TRP A 43 -0.39 14.37 -15.53
CA TRP A 43 -0.99 15.48 -16.26
C TRP A 43 -1.43 16.64 -15.36
N ALA A 44 -1.54 16.43 -14.03
CA ALA A 44 -1.78 17.46 -13.03
C ALA A 44 -0.52 18.31 -12.78
N ARG A 45 -0.11 19.08 -13.80
CA ARG A 45 1.00 20.04 -13.69
C ARG A 45 0.70 21.13 -12.67
N THR A 46 1.25 20.96 -11.46
CA THR A 46 1.97 22.00 -10.71
C THR A 46 1.40 23.42 -10.81
N SER A 47 0.11 23.59 -10.54
CA SER A 47 -0.52 24.90 -10.45
C SER A 47 -1.07 25.07 -9.04
N ARG A 48 -0.81 26.24 -8.43
CA ARG A 48 -1.40 26.65 -7.15
C ARG A 48 -2.87 27.10 -7.29
N ALA A 49 -3.54 26.72 -8.38
CA ALA A 49 -4.89 27.17 -8.69
C ALA A 49 -5.92 26.17 -8.17
N SER A 50 -6.89 26.68 -7.42
CA SER A 50 -8.16 25.99 -7.19
C SER A 50 -8.86 25.72 -8.52
N GLY A 51 -9.41 24.52 -8.71
CA GLY A 51 -9.99 24.10 -10.00
C GLY A 51 -10.63 22.72 -9.95
N LEU A 52 -11.35 22.37 -11.02
CA LEU A 52 -11.96 21.05 -11.19
C LEU A 52 -10.92 20.04 -11.70
N VAL A 53 -10.79 18.90 -11.03
CA VAL A 53 -9.91 17.81 -11.46
C VAL A 53 -10.73 16.58 -11.88
N LEU A 54 -10.29 15.98 -12.98
CA LEU A 54 -10.66 14.65 -13.45
C LEU A 54 -9.38 13.82 -13.52
N SER A 55 -9.32 12.66 -12.84
CA SER A 55 -8.16 11.77 -12.90
C SER A 55 -8.49 10.33 -12.51
N SER A 56 -7.63 9.38 -12.86
CA SER A 56 -7.64 8.02 -12.30
C SER A 56 -6.98 8.05 -10.90
N GLY A 57 -7.68 8.59 -9.90
CA GLY A 57 -7.13 8.85 -8.56
C GLY A 57 -6.75 7.60 -7.74
N LYS A 58 -7.11 6.41 -8.21
CA LYS A 58 -6.54 5.14 -7.73
C LYS A 58 -6.12 4.24 -8.89
N THR A 59 -5.27 3.28 -8.57
CA THR A 59 -4.74 2.28 -9.49
C THR A 59 -5.73 1.19 -9.86
N TYR A 60 -5.63 0.71 -11.10
CA TYR A 60 -6.43 -0.40 -11.62
C TYR A 60 -6.36 -1.64 -10.71
N ASN A 61 -7.49 -2.30 -10.49
CA ASN A 61 -7.57 -3.52 -9.66
C ASN A 61 -8.85 -4.33 -9.97
N ARG A 62 -8.92 -5.60 -9.53
CA ARG A 62 -10.05 -6.50 -9.86
C ARG A 62 -11.39 -6.16 -9.20
N VAL A 63 -11.42 -5.18 -8.31
CA VAL A 63 -12.62 -4.81 -7.52
C VAL A 63 -13.20 -3.46 -7.95
N GLU A 64 -12.37 -2.47 -8.28
CA GLU A 64 -12.80 -1.14 -8.73
C GLU A 64 -12.69 -0.92 -10.24
N GLY A 65 -12.02 -1.82 -10.98
CA GLY A 65 -11.67 -1.57 -12.38
C GLY A 65 -10.71 -0.37 -12.43
N LEU A 66 -11.04 0.67 -13.21
CA LEU A 66 -10.36 1.95 -13.19
C LEU A 66 -11.17 2.96 -12.33
N PRO A 67 -10.82 3.20 -11.06
CA PRO A 67 -11.53 4.19 -10.24
C PRO A 67 -11.22 5.62 -10.69
N VAL A 68 -12.22 6.29 -11.24
CA VAL A 68 -12.18 7.68 -11.72
C VAL A 68 -12.60 8.63 -10.61
N TYR A 69 -11.77 9.63 -10.33
CA TYR A 69 -11.96 10.66 -9.32
C TYR A 69 -12.32 11.97 -10.01
N ILE A 70 -13.43 12.60 -9.60
CA ILE A 70 -13.95 13.83 -10.20
C ILE A 70 -14.34 14.80 -9.08
N GLY A 71 -13.84 16.04 -9.11
CA GLY A 71 -14.22 17.04 -8.12
C GLY A 71 -13.27 18.24 -8.02
N PRO A 72 -13.68 19.30 -7.30
CA PRO A 72 -12.84 20.46 -7.10
C PRO A 72 -11.72 20.21 -6.08
N VAL A 73 -10.53 20.71 -6.40
CA VAL A 73 -9.46 20.97 -5.45
C VAL A 73 -9.31 22.47 -5.25
N PHE A 74 -8.84 22.88 -4.09
CA PHE A 74 -8.59 24.26 -3.73
C PHE A 74 -7.23 24.36 -3.02
N HIS A 75 -6.56 25.49 -3.19
CA HIS A 75 -5.31 25.84 -2.53
C HIS A 75 -5.35 27.31 -2.10
N ASP A 76 -4.92 27.62 -0.88
CA ASP A 76 -4.88 28.98 -0.33
C ASP A 76 -3.74 29.08 0.71
N SER A 77 -3.42 30.29 1.17
CA SER A 77 -2.42 30.51 2.22
C SER A 77 -2.81 31.66 3.14
N VAL A 78 -3.04 31.36 4.42
CA VAL A 78 -3.43 32.33 5.45
C VAL A 78 -2.24 32.62 6.35
N GLY A 79 -1.51 33.70 6.02
CA GLY A 79 -0.32 34.13 6.74
C GLY A 79 0.84 33.13 6.59
N ALA A 80 1.08 32.32 7.64
CA ALA A 80 2.12 31.28 7.65
C ALA A 80 1.56 29.85 7.50
N ALA A 81 0.25 29.70 7.34
CA ALA A 81 -0.42 28.43 7.09
C ALA A 81 -0.71 28.25 5.60
N ASP A 82 -0.22 27.17 4.99
CA ASP A 82 -0.74 26.66 3.73
C ASP A 82 -2.05 25.91 4.02
N LEU A 83 -3.09 26.19 3.22
CA LEU A 83 -4.39 25.54 3.25
C LEU A 83 -4.70 24.88 1.91
N ASN A 84 -5.55 23.87 1.93
CA ASN A 84 -6.09 23.22 0.75
C ASN A 84 -7.60 22.91 1.01
N ALA A 85 -8.39 22.58 -0.02
CA ALA A 85 -9.71 21.93 0.09
C ALA A 85 -9.85 20.87 -1.05
N SER A 86 -10.52 19.72 -0.85
CA SER A 86 -10.67 18.70 -1.91
C SER A 86 -11.94 17.89 -1.74
N VAL A 87 -12.80 17.84 -2.76
CA VAL A 87 -14.11 17.20 -2.69
C VAL A 87 -14.29 16.26 -3.88
N MET A 88 -13.81 15.03 -3.77
CA MET A 88 -13.78 14.08 -4.88
C MET A 88 -14.92 13.07 -4.79
N GLY A 89 -15.76 13.01 -5.81
CA GLY A 89 -16.59 11.83 -6.11
C GLY A 89 -15.77 10.76 -6.80
N ILE A 90 -16.07 9.49 -6.54
CA ILE A 90 -15.36 8.33 -7.09
C ILE A 90 -16.36 7.46 -7.87
N ILE A 91 -16.02 7.13 -9.11
CA ILE A 91 -16.78 6.24 -10.00
C ILE A 91 -15.90 5.03 -10.33
N ARG A 92 -16.37 3.82 -10.04
CA ARG A 92 -15.65 2.56 -10.26
C ARG A 92 -16.18 1.89 -11.54
N THR A 93 -15.30 1.43 -12.44
CA THR A 93 -15.68 0.94 -13.79
C THR A 93 -15.69 -0.60 -13.88
N ALA A 94 -15.97 -1.27 -12.78
CA ALA A 94 -15.72 -2.70 -12.63
C ALA A 94 -16.81 -3.62 -13.20
N ASP A 95 -17.99 -3.08 -13.47
CA ASP A 95 -19.17 -3.81 -13.95
C ASP A 95 -20.14 -2.80 -14.61
N THR A 96 -21.29 -3.29 -15.05
CA THR A 96 -22.52 -2.56 -15.39
C THR A 96 -22.80 -1.49 -14.33
N PHE A 97 -22.90 -0.22 -14.74
CA PHE A 97 -22.98 0.89 -13.81
C PHE A 97 -24.35 0.96 -13.11
N HIS A 98 -24.34 0.74 -11.79
CA HIS A 98 -25.50 0.92 -10.91
C HIS A 98 -25.24 2.05 -9.90
N TRP A 99 -26.28 2.80 -9.54
CA TRP A 99 -26.20 3.86 -8.53
C TRP A 99 -26.24 3.29 -7.10
N ASP A 100 -25.13 2.70 -6.65
CA ASP A 100 -24.96 2.15 -5.31
C ASP A 100 -23.58 2.47 -4.69
N SER A 101 -23.41 2.19 -3.40
CA SER A 101 -22.12 2.37 -2.69
C SER A 101 -21.04 1.36 -3.12
N GLN A 102 -21.37 0.37 -3.95
CA GLN A 102 -20.38 -0.54 -4.53
C GLN A 102 -19.71 0.12 -5.74
N ASN A 103 -20.43 0.87 -6.57
CA ASN A 103 -19.89 1.54 -7.76
C ASN A 103 -19.50 3.01 -7.51
N LEU A 104 -20.14 3.67 -6.54
CA LEU A 104 -19.86 5.05 -6.16
C LEU A 104 -19.16 5.12 -4.80
N GLY A 105 -18.31 6.14 -4.62
CA GLY A 105 -17.67 6.48 -3.36
C GLY A 105 -17.27 7.95 -3.31
N HIS A 106 -16.60 8.36 -2.23
CA HIS A 106 -16.13 9.74 -2.06
C HIS A 106 -14.78 9.79 -1.35
N ARG A 107 -14.06 10.91 -1.52
CA ARG A 107 -12.95 11.31 -0.66
C ARG A 107 -12.96 12.83 -0.46
N ILE A 108 -13.04 13.24 0.79
CA ILE A 108 -12.92 14.62 1.24
C ILE A 108 -11.79 14.61 2.30
N ALA A 109 -10.56 14.98 1.93
CA ALA A 109 -9.30 14.61 2.63
C ALA A 109 -8.25 15.76 2.70
N ALA A 110 -7.52 16.06 3.81
CA ALA A 110 -6.84 17.36 4.08
C ALA A 110 -5.53 17.49 4.84
N GLU A 111 -5.07 18.75 4.73
CA GLU A 111 -4.07 19.42 5.56
C GLU A 111 -4.38 20.93 5.76
N MET A 112 -4.29 21.42 7.00
CA MET A 112 -3.72 22.76 7.26
C MET A 112 -2.27 22.55 7.69
N ARG A 113 -1.30 23.20 7.06
CA ARG A 113 0.14 23.01 7.34
C ARG A 113 0.85 24.32 7.63
N VAL A 114 1.61 24.36 8.72
CA VAL A 114 2.37 25.54 9.17
C VAL A 114 3.86 25.20 9.23
N GLY A 115 4.69 26.02 8.58
CA GLY A 115 6.15 25.87 8.55
C GLY A 115 6.71 25.23 7.28
N ARG A 116 8.04 25.31 7.11
CA ARG A 116 8.78 24.80 5.94
C ARG A 116 9.95 23.93 6.40
N GLY A 117 9.94 22.65 6.07
CA GLY A 117 10.96 21.67 6.46
C GLY A 117 10.97 21.28 7.95
N ARG A 118 10.61 22.21 8.84
CA ARG A 118 10.07 21.93 10.18
C ARG A 118 8.69 22.56 10.29
N GLY A 119 7.76 21.90 10.97
CA GLY A 119 6.38 22.36 11.04
C GLY A 119 5.38 21.32 11.52
N TYR A 120 4.12 21.72 11.54
CA TYR A 120 2.98 20.89 11.94
C TYR A 120 1.91 20.89 10.85
N ALA A 121 1.15 19.81 10.76
CA ALA A 121 0.00 19.68 9.87
C ALA A 121 -1.19 18.97 10.56
N LEU A 122 -2.42 19.38 10.24
CA LEU A 122 -3.66 18.89 10.87
C LEU A 122 -4.75 18.53 9.85
N GLY A 123 -5.51 17.46 10.13
CA GLY A 123 -6.58 16.91 9.29
C GLY A 123 -7.68 16.12 10.05
N VAL A 124 -8.80 15.80 9.37
CA VAL A 124 -10.14 15.33 9.81
C VAL A 124 -11.01 14.70 8.67
N SER A 125 -10.54 13.70 7.92
CA SER A 125 -11.13 13.17 6.65
C SER A 125 -12.54 12.64 6.70
N SER A 126 -13.18 12.50 5.52
CA SER A 126 -14.25 11.52 5.26
C SER A 126 -14.05 10.82 3.90
N TYR A 127 -14.36 9.52 3.84
CA TYR A 127 -14.15 8.70 2.64
C TYR A 127 -15.11 7.49 2.57
N ASP A 128 -15.37 7.03 1.35
CA ASP A 128 -15.84 5.68 0.99
C ASP A 128 -14.94 5.17 -0.14
N VAL A 129 -14.02 4.25 0.19
CA VAL A 129 -12.95 3.79 -0.71
C VAL A 129 -12.69 2.29 -0.56
N MET A 130 -12.28 1.61 -1.65
CA MET A 130 -11.64 0.31 -1.51
C MET A 130 -10.16 0.51 -1.15
N THR A 131 -9.71 -0.11 -0.06
CA THR A 131 -8.31 -0.06 0.39
C THR A 131 -7.69 -1.44 0.22
N PRO A 132 -6.44 -1.55 -0.28
CA PRO A 132 -5.72 -2.80 -0.33
C PRO A 132 -5.31 -3.26 1.07
N VAL A 133 -5.44 -4.57 1.30
CA VAL A 133 -4.76 -5.31 2.36
C VAL A 133 -3.26 -5.38 2.00
N GLU A 134 -2.39 -5.26 3.00
CA GLU A 134 -0.93 -5.33 2.87
C GLU A 134 -0.27 -4.46 1.77
N PRO A 135 -0.56 -3.13 1.70
CA PRO A 135 0.02 -2.24 0.68
C PRO A 135 1.56 -2.12 0.72
N TRP A 136 2.19 -2.56 1.82
CA TRP A 136 3.63 -2.55 2.04
C TRP A 136 4.40 -3.55 1.14
N GLN A 137 3.73 -4.57 0.60
CA GLN A 137 4.37 -5.62 -0.20
C GLN A 137 4.80 -5.10 -1.57
N LEU A 138 3.84 -4.58 -2.36
CA LEU A 138 4.04 -4.21 -3.76
C LEU A 138 3.51 -2.79 -4.02
N PRO A 139 4.27 -1.89 -4.68
CA PRO A 139 3.79 -0.57 -5.04
C PRO A 139 2.52 -0.60 -5.88
N ASP A 140 1.60 0.33 -5.59
CA ASP A 140 0.31 0.49 -6.27
C ASP A 140 0.39 0.34 -7.81
N PRO A 141 1.34 0.96 -8.57
CA PRO A 141 1.37 0.86 -10.03
C PRO A 141 1.85 -0.49 -10.55
N ASP A 142 2.75 -1.16 -9.83
CA ASP A 142 3.24 -2.49 -10.20
C ASP A 142 2.07 -3.50 -10.12
N ALA A 143 1.24 -3.38 -9.06
CA ALA A 143 -0.02 -4.12 -8.95
C ALA A 143 -1.03 -3.74 -10.06
N ALA A 144 -1.16 -2.44 -10.37
CA ALA A 144 -2.10 -1.94 -11.37
C ALA A 144 -1.86 -2.51 -12.76
N LEU A 145 -0.59 -2.52 -13.18
CA LEU A 145 -0.18 -2.99 -14.50
C LEU A 145 -0.28 -4.51 -14.60
N ALA A 146 0.07 -5.23 -13.52
CA ALA A 146 -0.15 -6.68 -13.43
C ALA A 146 -1.63 -7.06 -13.58
N ALA A 147 -2.54 -6.30 -12.95
CA ALA A 147 -3.97 -6.51 -13.09
C ALA A 147 -4.46 -6.15 -14.52
N PHE A 148 -4.24 -4.92 -14.97
CA PHE A 148 -4.79 -4.40 -16.23
C PHE A 148 -4.28 -5.12 -17.47
N PHE A 149 -2.97 -5.40 -17.55
CA PHE A 149 -2.38 -6.06 -18.72
C PHE A 149 -2.45 -7.58 -18.62
N TRP A 150 -2.07 -8.18 -17.48
CA TRP A 150 -1.81 -9.62 -17.38
C TRP A 150 -2.86 -10.42 -16.58
N HIS A 151 -3.95 -9.80 -16.13
CA HIS A 151 -4.98 -10.48 -15.32
C HIS A 151 -4.40 -11.10 -14.02
N ARG A 152 -3.40 -10.44 -13.41
CA ARG A 152 -2.79 -10.85 -12.13
C ARG A 152 -2.90 -9.74 -11.09
N ASP A 153 -3.83 -9.91 -10.14
CA ASP A 153 -4.00 -8.97 -9.02
C ASP A 153 -3.29 -9.48 -7.76
N PHE A 154 -2.19 -8.80 -7.43
CA PHE A 154 -1.28 -9.12 -6.33
C PHE A 154 -1.71 -8.52 -4.97
N ARG A 155 -3.00 -8.26 -4.77
CA ARG A 155 -3.56 -7.66 -3.56
C ARG A 155 -4.91 -8.26 -3.20
N ASP A 156 -5.38 -7.98 -1.99
CA ASP A 156 -6.75 -8.23 -1.54
C ASP A 156 -7.37 -6.91 -1.09
N TYR A 157 -8.69 -6.77 -1.16
CA TYR A 157 -9.36 -5.46 -0.99
C TYR A 157 -10.52 -5.51 -0.01
N PHE A 158 -10.69 -4.42 0.74
CA PHE A 158 -11.81 -4.20 1.63
C PHE A 158 -12.35 -2.76 1.47
N ASN A 159 -13.66 -2.56 1.67
CA ASN A 159 -14.25 -1.23 1.69
C ASN A 159 -14.03 -0.58 3.06
N ARG A 160 -13.63 0.69 3.05
CA ARG A 160 -13.58 1.55 4.23
C ARG A 160 -14.47 2.76 3.98
N HIS A 161 -15.51 2.89 4.79
CA HIS A 161 -16.37 4.06 4.84
C HIS A 161 -16.25 4.69 6.22
N GLY A 162 -15.69 5.90 6.33
CA GLY A 162 -15.40 6.48 7.64
C GLY A 162 -14.92 7.93 7.64
N ALA A 163 -14.32 8.31 8.76
CA ALA A 163 -13.67 9.59 8.98
C ALA A 163 -12.30 9.41 9.68
N LYS A 164 -11.35 10.35 9.49
CA LYS A 164 -9.98 10.24 10.05
C LYS A 164 -9.34 11.57 10.44
N ALA A 165 -9.18 11.84 11.73
CA ALA A 165 -8.27 12.88 12.19
C ALA A 165 -6.81 12.49 11.94
N THR A 166 -5.96 13.47 11.61
CA THR A 166 -4.52 13.32 11.38
C THR A 166 -3.79 14.50 11.99
N ALA A 167 -2.74 14.24 12.76
CA ALA A 167 -1.80 15.26 13.22
C ALA A 167 -0.37 14.83 12.88
N THR A 168 0.33 15.64 12.09
CA THR A 168 1.70 15.36 11.61
C THR A 168 2.67 16.42 12.14
N PHE A 169 3.80 15.97 12.66
CA PHE A 169 4.92 16.79 13.11
C PHE A 169 6.17 16.49 12.27
N ASN A 170 6.64 17.50 11.54
CA ASN A 170 7.84 17.43 10.72
C ASN A 170 9.04 17.93 11.55
N MET A 171 9.85 16.98 12.02
CA MET A 171 11.07 17.24 12.82
C MET A 171 12.24 17.71 11.94
N SER A 172 12.26 17.30 10.67
CA SER A 172 13.15 17.79 9.62
C SER A 172 12.56 17.49 8.24
N THR A 173 13.22 17.97 7.17
CA THR A 173 12.93 17.58 5.78
C THR A 173 13.15 16.08 5.49
N ARG A 174 13.65 15.32 6.47
CA ARG A 174 14.00 13.90 6.41
C ARG A 174 13.36 13.08 7.53
N SER A 175 12.51 13.67 8.37
CA SER A 175 12.00 13.02 9.57
C SER A 175 10.64 13.57 9.98
N SER A 176 9.62 12.70 9.97
CA SER A 176 8.26 13.05 10.39
C SER A 176 7.67 12.00 11.32
N PHE A 177 6.74 12.45 12.16
CA PHE A 177 5.88 11.61 12.98
C PHE A 177 4.43 12.03 12.74
N SER A 178 3.52 11.07 12.67
CA SER A 178 2.09 11.33 12.55
C SER A 178 1.26 10.45 13.49
N ALA A 179 0.15 11.02 13.94
CA ALA A 179 -0.88 10.35 14.72
C ALA A 179 -2.21 10.48 13.96
N ASP A 180 -2.73 9.35 13.49
CA ASP A 180 -4.08 9.22 12.93
C ASP A 180 -5.04 8.71 14.00
N TRP A 181 -6.29 9.19 13.97
CA TRP A 181 -7.43 8.60 14.66
C TRP A 181 -8.61 8.48 13.70
N SER A 182 -9.20 7.31 13.55
CA SER A 182 -10.36 7.10 12.65
C SER A 182 -11.52 6.37 13.30
N ASP A 183 -12.70 6.61 12.73
CA ASP A 183 -13.95 5.90 12.97
C ASP A 183 -14.42 5.38 11.61
N GLU A 184 -14.44 4.05 11.46
CA GLU A 184 -14.58 3.38 10.17
C GLU A 184 -15.61 2.26 10.24
N ARG A 185 -16.40 2.14 9.18
CA ARG A 185 -17.12 0.91 8.83
C ARG A 185 -16.29 0.15 7.81
N TRP A 186 -16.06 -1.13 8.09
CA TRP A 186 -15.42 -2.06 7.16
C TRP A 186 -16.47 -3.00 6.56
N SER A 187 -16.27 -3.38 5.29
CA SER A 187 -17.08 -4.41 4.65
C SER A 187 -16.34 -5.05 3.47
N SER A 188 -16.69 -6.30 3.18
CA SER A 188 -16.19 -7.01 2.00
C SER A 188 -16.81 -6.45 0.71
N PRO A 189 -16.00 -6.12 -0.32
CA PRO A 189 -16.53 -5.73 -1.62
C PRO A 189 -17.05 -6.95 -2.37
N ARG A 190 -18.00 -6.73 -3.30
CA ARG A 190 -18.45 -7.78 -4.22
C ARG A 190 -17.37 -8.10 -5.26
N GLU A 191 -17.28 -9.37 -5.64
CA GLU A 191 -16.52 -9.83 -6.81
C GLU A 191 -17.13 -9.29 -8.10
N ARG A 192 -16.29 -9.00 -9.11
CA ARG A 192 -16.69 -8.35 -10.37
C ARG A 192 -15.80 -8.83 -11.53
N SER A 193 -16.28 -8.63 -12.76
CA SER A 193 -15.55 -9.02 -13.98
C SER A 193 -14.95 -7.79 -14.68
N VAL A 194 -13.77 -7.36 -14.21
CA VAL A 194 -13.10 -6.17 -14.78
C VAL A 194 -12.27 -6.52 -16.01
N PHE A 195 -12.24 -5.61 -16.99
CA PHE A 195 -11.55 -5.79 -18.27
C PHE A 195 -10.02 -5.95 -18.12
N THR A 196 -9.39 -6.78 -18.97
CA THR A 196 -7.93 -6.85 -19.13
C THR A 196 -7.50 -6.91 -20.59
N ILE A 197 -6.29 -6.41 -20.88
CA ILE A 197 -5.70 -6.46 -22.23
C ILE A 197 -5.39 -7.90 -22.65
N PHE A 198 -4.84 -8.70 -21.73
CA PHE A 198 -4.62 -10.14 -21.91
C PHE A 198 -5.36 -10.92 -20.81
N GLY A 199 -5.87 -12.11 -21.15
CA GLY A 199 -6.54 -13.00 -20.18
C GLY A 199 -8.01 -12.72 -19.89
N ASN A 200 -8.66 -11.76 -20.58
CA ASN A 200 -10.03 -11.28 -20.33
C ASN A 200 -11.15 -12.35 -20.32
N GLY A 201 -10.88 -13.56 -20.83
CA GLY A 201 -11.79 -14.71 -20.79
C GLY A 201 -11.59 -15.66 -19.59
N LYS A 202 -10.74 -15.30 -18.62
CA LYS A 202 -10.51 -16.08 -17.39
C LYS A 202 -11.33 -15.51 -16.23
N ALA A 203 -11.67 -16.38 -15.28
CA ALA A 203 -12.20 -15.94 -14.00
C ALA A 203 -11.07 -15.30 -13.16
N TRP A 204 -11.36 -14.13 -12.60
CA TRP A 204 -10.48 -13.48 -11.63
C TRP A 204 -10.31 -14.35 -10.38
N ARG A 205 -9.17 -14.22 -9.68
CA ARG A 205 -9.03 -14.78 -8.33
C ARG A 205 -10.05 -14.10 -7.42
N ALA A 206 -10.79 -14.90 -6.67
CA ALA A 206 -11.76 -14.43 -5.68
C ALA A 206 -11.18 -13.32 -4.77
N ASN A 207 -12.02 -12.39 -4.32
CA ASN A 207 -11.63 -11.46 -3.25
C ASN A 207 -12.06 -12.07 -1.91
N PRO A 208 -11.14 -12.22 -0.93
CA PRO A 208 -11.52 -12.82 0.33
C PRO A 208 -12.61 -11.99 1.02
N VAL A 209 -13.55 -12.69 1.65
CA VAL A 209 -14.47 -12.07 2.60
C VAL A 209 -13.66 -11.77 3.86
N VAL A 210 -13.47 -10.47 4.15
CA VAL A 210 -12.80 -9.95 5.34
C VAL A 210 -13.84 -9.65 6.43
N ASP A 211 -13.39 -9.19 7.59
CA ASP A 211 -14.31 -8.84 8.66
C ASP A 211 -15.14 -7.59 8.28
N ALA A 212 -16.39 -7.55 8.74
CA ALA A 212 -17.25 -6.40 8.54
C ALA A 212 -17.75 -5.90 9.89
N GLY A 213 -17.90 -4.59 10.05
CA GLY A 213 -18.30 -4.01 11.33
C GLY A 213 -17.94 -2.54 11.47
N ARG A 214 -17.93 -2.03 12.71
CA ARG A 214 -17.45 -0.68 13.02
C ARG A 214 -16.23 -0.74 13.93
N PHE A 215 -15.19 -0.01 13.55
CA PHE A 215 -13.88 0.00 14.17
C PHE A 215 -13.41 1.44 14.41
N HIS A 216 -12.70 1.63 15.52
CA HIS A 216 -12.02 2.87 15.88
C HIS A 216 -10.52 2.57 15.90
N LEU A 217 -9.72 3.34 15.16
CA LEU A 217 -8.28 3.14 15.06
C LEU A 217 -7.53 4.33 15.65
N GLY A 218 -6.43 4.06 16.34
CA GLY A 218 -5.34 5.03 16.54
C GLY A 218 -4.08 4.50 15.89
N VAL A 219 -3.50 5.22 14.93
CA VAL A 219 -2.26 4.81 14.25
C VAL A 219 -1.17 5.85 14.49
N LEU A 220 -0.05 5.42 15.07
CA LEU A 220 1.16 6.22 15.17
C LEU A 220 2.13 5.77 14.07
N ARG A 221 2.64 6.69 13.26
CA ARG A 221 3.62 6.40 12.21
C ARG A 221 4.82 7.33 12.30
N ALA A 222 6.02 6.76 12.33
CA ALA A 222 7.28 7.48 12.21
C ALA A 222 7.92 7.17 10.86
N ASN A 223 8.47 8.19 10.21
CA ASN A 223 9.18 8.07 8.94
C ASN A 223 10.52 8.82 9.00
N ILE A 224 11.60 8.15 8.61
CA ILE A 224 12.94 8.74 8.44
C ILE A 224 13.43 8.40 7.03
N ASP A 225 13.50 9.39 6.15
CA ASP A 225 14.02 9.26 4.79
C ASP A 225 15.30 10.09 4.64
N THR A 226 16.44 9.39 4.57
CA THR A 226 17.78 9.97 4.35
C THR A 226 18.37 9.53 3.02
N ARG A 227 17.57 8.98 2.11
CA ARG A 227 18.01 8.57 0.77
C ARG A 227 18.51 9.78 -0.03
N ASN A 228 19.54 9.55 -0.86
CA ASN A 228 20.09 10.59 -1.72
C ASN A 228 19.18 10.97 -2.91
N ASN A 229 18.29 10.06 -3.31
CA ASN A 229 17.23 10.25 -4.29
C ASN A 229 16.08 9.28 -3.94
N GLN A 230 14.82 9.66 -4.14
CA GLN A 230 13.66 8.87 -3.71
C GLN A 230 13.25 7.77 -4.71
N ASP A 231 13.54 7.97 -6.00
CA ASP A 231 13.18 7.05 -7.10
C ASP A 231 14.37 6.15 -7.49
N ASN A 232 15.58 6.70 -7.42
CA ASN A 232 16.87 6.08 -7.72
C ASN A 232 17.82 6.15 -6.50
N PRO A 233 17.45 5.56 -5.35
CA PRO A 233 18.32 5.54 -4.18
C PRO A 233 19.56 4.69 -4.41
N SER A 234 20.71 5.23 -4.01
CA SER A 234 22.02 4.53 -3.99
C SER A 234 22.77 4.72 -2.68
N THR A 235 22.45 5.74 -1.89
CA THR A 235 22.91 5.88 -0.50
C THR A 235 21.80 6.37 0.42
N GLY A 236 21.87 5.98 1.70
CA GLY A 236 20.99 6.47 2.77
C GLY A 236 20.16 5.37 3.42
N TRP A 237 19.13 5.78 4.15
CA TRP A 237 18.15 4.91 4.81
C TRP A 237 16.73 5.39 4.49
N LEU A 238 15.79 4.46 4.39
CA LEU A 238 14.36 4.70 4.60
C LEU A 238 13.92 3.83 5.77
N ILE A 239 13.31 4.43 6.79
CA ILE A 239 12.76 3.72 7.95
C ILE A 239 11.32 4.18 8.14
N VAL A 240 10.38 3.26 7.95
CA VAL A 240 8.97 3.47 8.26
C VAL A 240 8.61 2.55 9.42
N ALA A 241 8.07 3.12 10.50
CA ALA A 241 7.56 2.38 11.65
C ALA A 241 6.12 2.80 11.93
N GLU A 242 5.25 1.83 12.19
CA GLU A 242 3.82 1.97 12.39
C GLU A 242 3.37 1.16 13.60
N TYR A 243 2.52 1.76 14.42
CA TYR A 243 1.77 1.11 15.49
C TYR A 243 0.29 1.46 15.34
N GLU A 244 -0.53 0.47 15.00
CA GLU A 244 -1.99 0.57 14.95
C GLU A 244 -2.58 -0.07 16.22
N ARG A 245 -3.41 0.67 16.95
CA ARG A 245 -4.31 0.13 17.96
C ARG A 245 -5.74 0.25 17.43
N GLY A 246 -6.41 -0.88 17.22
CA GLY A 246 -7.81 -0.92 16.83
C GLY A 246 -8.70 -1.39 17.98
N SER A 247 -9.93 -0.88 18.05
CA SER A 247 -11.02 -1.50 18.79
C SER A 247 -12.33 -1.43 18.01
N GLY A 248 -13.17 -2.46 18.07
CA GLY A 248 -14.38 -2.49 17.26
C GLY A 248 -15.37 -3.59 17.60
N ARG A 249 -16.48 -3.58 16.87
CA ARG A 249 -17.54 -4.59 16.88
C ARG A 249 -17.69 -5.16 15.48
N PRO A 250 -17.17 -6.37 15.22
CA PRO A 250 -17.53 -7.14 14.05
C PRO A 250 -19.04 -7.40 14.04
N THR A 251 -19.68 -7.15 12.90
CA THR A 251 -21.04 -7.57 12.57
C THR A 251 -21.07 -8.82 11.71
N ASP A 252 -19.98 -9.08 10.98
CA ASP A 252 -19.73 -10.30 10.21
C ASP A 252 -18.23 -10.61 10.25
N LEU A 253 -17.85 -11.88 10.10
CA LEU A 253 -16.47 -12.34 10.27
C LEU A 253 -15.99 -13.10 9.05
N GLY A 254 -14.85 -12.67 8.51
CA GLY A 254 -14.20 -13.31 7.39
C GLY A 254 -13.85 -14.77 7.70
N PRO A 255 -14.14 -15.73 6.81
CA PRO A 255 -13.76 -17.12 7.00
C PRO A 255 -12.23 -17.24 7.05
N ALA A 256 -11.74 -17.97 8.05
CA ALA A 256 -10.33 -18.23 8.32
C ALA A 256 -10.15 -19.71 8.67
N SER A 257 -8.94 -20.24 8.50
CA SER A 257 -8.54 -21.58 8.96
C SER A 257 -8.68 -21.68 10.49
N PRO A 258 -9.09 -22.82 11.07
CA PRO A 258 -9.36 -22.93 12.51
C PRO A 258 -8.16 -22.61 13.40
N LEU A 259 -6.92 -22.88 12.95
CA LEU A 259 -5.71 -22.48 13.68
C LEU A 259 -5.48 -20.96 13.68
N ALA A 260 -5.93 -20.25 12.65
CA ALA A 260 -5.73 -18.82 12.51
C ALA A 260 -6.70 -18.01 13.37
N ARG A 261 -7.94 -18.48 13.55
CA ARG A 261 -8.97 -17.83 14.37
C ARG A 261 -9.58 -18.85 15.36
N PRO A 262 -8.86 -19.20 16.44
CA PRO A 262 -9.33 -20.20 17.40
C PRO A 262 -10.41 -19.69 18.35
N ILE A 263 -10.54 -18.36 18.51
CA ILE A 263 -11.52 -17.71 19.38
C ILE A 263 -12.27 -16.63 18.58
N VAL A 264 -13.56 -16.48 18.84
CA VAL A 264 -14.41 -15.43 18.27
C VAL A 264 -14.94 -14.56 19.40
N THR A 265 -14.62 -13.26 19.38
CA THR A 265 -15.07 -12.29 20.38
C THR A 265 -16.10 -11.30 19.80
N PRO A 266 -17.19 -10.95 20.53
CA PRO A 266 -18.17 -9.94 20.08
C PRO A 266 -17.63 -8.50 20.05
N GLN A 267 -16.44 -8.27 20.62
CA GLN A 267 -15.68 -7.03 20.56
C GLN A 267 -14.22 -7.42 20.37
N VAL A 268 -13.52 -6.76 19.46
CA VAL A 268 -12.11 -7.02 19.13
C VAL A 268 -11.32 -5.76 19.45
N THR A 269 -10.29 -5.87 20.28
CA THR A 269 -9.34 -4.81 20.63
C THR A 269 -7.91 -5.32 20.52
N TYR A 270 -7.13 -4.78 19.58
CA TYR A 270 -5.80 -5.30 19.23
C TYR A 270 -4.75 -4.19 19.12
N GLY A 271 -3.48 -4.57 19.29
CA GLY A 271 -2.30 -3.78 18.97
C GLY A 271 -1.45 -4.47 17.90
N ARG A 272 -1.15 -3.76 16.81
CA ARG A 272 -0.42 -4.23 15.63
C ARG A 272 0.77 -3.32 15.35
N GLY A 273 1.94 -3.90 15.09
CA GLY A 273 3.13 -3.18 14.64
C GLY A 273 3.50 -3.50 13.19
N LEU A 274 4.19 -2.57 12.54
CA LEU A 274 4.89 -2.81 11.27
C LEU A 274 6.13 -1.90 11.19
N VAL A 275 7.28 -2.46 10.82
CA VAL A 275 8.55 -1.75 10.63
C VAL A 275 9.16 -2.21 9.31
N ASP A 276 9.38 -1.27 8.38
CA ASP A 276 10.08 -1.47 7.10
C ASP A 276 11.36 -0.60 7.10
N VAL A 277 12.52 -1.25 7.20
CA VAL A 277 13.84 -0.64 7.22
C VAL A 277 14.57 -0.99 5.92
N ARG A 278 14.94 0.03 5.15
CA ARG A 278 15.69 -0.11 3.90
C ARG A 278 16.99 0.66 3.97
N ARG A 279 18.07 0.04 3.51
CA ARG A 279 19.44 0.56 3.57
C ARG A 279 20.10 0.43 2.21
N TYR A 280 20.62 1.54 1.69
CA TYR A 280 21.25 1.63 0.38
C TYR A 280 22.74 1.92 0.55
N ASN A 281 23.61 1.05 0.03
CA ASN A 281 25.08 1.15 0.17
C ASN A 281 25.76 1.20 -1.20
N ARG A 282 26.15 2.39 -1.65
CA ARG A 282 27.04 2.56 -2.81
C ARG A 282 28.43 2.03 -2.48
N LEU A 283 28.89 1.02 -3.23
CA LEU A 283 30.21 0.40 -3.10
C LEU A 283 31.21 0.98 -4.09
N SER A 284 30.75 1.36 -5.29
CA SER A 284 31.54 2.00 -6.35
C SER A 284 30.67 3.04 -7.07
N PRO A 285 31.21 3.82 -8.03
CA PRO A 285 30.38 4.68 -8.88
C PRO A 285 29.22 3.93 -9.55
N THR A 286 29.39 2.66 -9.90
CA THR A 286 28.45 1.86 -10.72
C THR A 286 27.86 0.65 -9.99
N THR A 287 28.24 0.39 -8.74
CA THR A 287 27.83 -0.78 -7.96
C THR A 287 27.30 -0.39 -6.59
N TRP A 288 26.16 -0.95 -6.20
CA TRP A 288 25.56 -0.73 -4.88
C TRP A 288 24.84 -1.98 -4.35
N VAL A 289 24.77 -2.10 -3.02
CA VAL A 289 24.11 -3.19 -2.31
C VAL A 289 23.02 -2.61 -1.41
N ASN A 290 21.79 -3.06 -1.64
CA ASN A 290 20.60 -2.64 -0.93
C ASN A 290 20.10 -3.79 -0.04
N ALA A 291 19.65 -3.47 1.17
CA ALA A 291 19.02 -4.42 2.08
C ALA A 291 17.68 -3.86 2.57
N ARG A 292 16.69 -4.74 2.74
CA ARG A 292 15.39 -4.44 3.35
C ARG A 292 15.07 -5.47 4.44
N LEU A 293 14.56 -4.99 5.56
CA LEU A 293 14.02 -5.78 6.65
C LEU A 293 12.61 -5.29 6.94
N VAL A 294 11.62 -6.19 6.87
CA VAL A 294 10.25 -5.93 7.32
C VAL A 294 9.93 -6.85 8.50
N LEU A 295 9.49 -6.26 9.61
CA LEU A 295 8.95 -6.96 10.77
C LEU A 295 7.56 -6.42 11.05
N GLY A 296 6.54 -7.28 11.09
CA GLY A 296 5.16 -6.86 11.31
C GLY A 296 4.37 -7.88 12.10
N GLY A 297 3.33 -7.44 12.80
CA GLY A 297 2.37 -8.35 13.43
C GLY A 297 1.66 -7.87 14.69
N TRP A 298 0.92 -8.81 15.27
CA TRP A 298 0.25 -8.72 16.55
C TRP A 298 1.24 -8.50 17.70
N LEU A 299 0.91 -7.57 18.59
CA LEU A 299 1.71 -7.20 19.76
C LEU A 299 0.98 -7.45 21.08
N ASN A 300 -0.35 -7.20 21.12
CA ASN A 300 -1.21 -7.41 22.28
C ASN A 300 -2.70 -7.36 21.88
N GLY A 301 -3.58 -7.76 22.81
CA GLY A 301 -5.03 -7.75 22.64
C GLY A 301 -5.58 -9.02 22.01
N ASP A 302 -6.76 -8.93 21.41
CA ASP A 302 -7.42 -10.02 20.70
C ASP A 302 -6.75 -10.33 19.34
N ASP A 303 -7.17 -11.42 18.70
CA ASP A 303 -6.86 -11.77 17.31
C ASP A 303 -6.91 -10.57 16.35
N LEU A 304 -5.96 -10.49 15.41
CA LEU A 304 -6.04 -9.47 14.36
C LEU A 304 -7.25 -9.70 13.43
N PRO A 305 -7.98 -8.63 13.02
CA PRO A 305 -8.90 -8.68 11.90
C PRO A 305 -8.23 -9.18 10.62
N LEU A 306 -8.99 -9.82 9.72
CA LEU A 306 -8.46 -10.54 8.56
C LEU A 306 -7.73 -9.60 7.58
N GLU A 307 -8.25 -8.39 7.40
CA GLU A 307 -7.64 -7.28 6.64
C GLU A 307 -6.47 -6.58 7.35
N ARG A 308 -6.04 -7.07 8.52
CA ARG A 308 -4.86 -6.59 9.28
C ARG A 308 -3.79 -7.65 9.51
N ARG A 309 -4.09 -8.92 9.18
CA ARG A 309 -3.15 -10.03 9.12
C ARG A 309 -2.19 -9.88 7.95
N PHE A 310 -1.19 -10.75 7.92
CA PHE A 310 0.02 -10.61 7.10
C PHE A 310 0.31 -11.84 6.24
N SER A 311 1.18 -11.67 5.24
CA SER A 311 1.79 -12.74 4.45
C SER A 311 3.16 -12.36 3.87
N VAL A 312 3.88 -13.36 3.38
CA VAL A 312 5.22 -13.25 2.78
C VAL A 312 5.37 -14.24 1.62
N GLY A 313 4.58 -14.05 0.56
CA GLY A 313 4.75 -14.67 -0.75
C GLY A 313 4.43 -13.71 -1.88
N GLY A 314 4.89 -13.99 -3.09
CA GLY A 314 4.62 -13.16 -4.27
C GLY A 314 5.61 -12.03 -4.53
N VAL A 315 5.42 -11.35 -5.67
CA VAL A 315 6.39 -10.44 -6.34
C VAL A 315 6.79 -9.17 -5.57
N GLY A 316 6.21 -8.94 -4.38
CA GLY A 316 6.57 -7.86 -3.45
C GLY A 316 7.36 -8.31 -2.22
N THR A 317 7.47 -9.61 -1.95
CA THR A 317 8.07 -10.16 -0.72
C THR A 317 9.10 -11.26 -1.02
N VAL A 318 8.64 -12.48 -1.29
CA VAL A 318 9.44 -13.65 -1.70
C VAL A 318 8.97 -14.04 -3.13
N PRO A 319 9.46 -13.36 -4.18
CA PRO A 319 8.98 -13.49 -5.56
C PRO A 319 9.12 -14.90 -6.15
N GLY A 320 10.02 -15.73 -5.62
CA GLY A 320 10.18 -17.14 -6.01
C GLY A 320 9.02 -18.03 -5.59
N LEU A 321 8.14 -17.55 -4.69
CA LEU A 321 6.84 -18.15 -4.39
C LEU A 321 5.72 -17.32 -5.01
N ASP A 322 4.70 -17.97 -5.56
CA ASP A 322 3.59 -17.26 -6.20
C ASP A 322 2.57 -16.69 -5.19
N PHE A 323 1.93 -15.59 -5.56
CA PHE A 323 1.05 -14.84 -4.66
C PHE A 323 -0.31 -15.54 -4.47
N ARG A 324 -0.69 -15.76 -3.20
CA ARG A 324 -1.93 -16.43 -2.79
C ARG A 324 -2.18 -17.82 -3.37
N LYS A 325 -1.12 -18.47 -3.89
CA LYS A 325 -1.18 -19.88 -4.30
C LYS A 325 -1.55 -20.75 -3.09
N TYR A 326 -2.35 -21.78 -3.32
CA TYR A 326 -2.65 -22.83 -2.37
C TYR A 326 -2.12 -24.16 -2.93
N GLU A 327 -1.59 -24.99 -2.05
CA GLU A 327 -1.10 -26.33 -2.34
C GLU A 327 -1.74 -27.30 -1.34
N PRO A 328 -2.56 -28.27 -1.79
CA PRO A 328 -3.28 -29.16 -0.88
C PRO A 328 -2.35 -30.03 -0.02
N GLY A 329 -2.60 -30.06 1.29
CA GLY A 329 -1.88 -30.91 2.23
C GLY A 329 -0.50 -30.40 2.64
N THR A 330 -0.03 -29.24 2.16
CA THR A 330 1.22 -28.62 2.64
C THR A 330 0.94 -27.41 3.53
N VAL A 331 1.68 -27.32 4.64
CA VAL A 331 1.54 -26.22 5.60
C VAL A 331 2.21 -24.97 5.05
N ASP A 332 1.43 -23.97 4.66
CA ASP A 332 1.99 -22.74 4.10
C ASP A 332 2.38 -21.72 5.17
N VAL A 333 3.66 -21.69 5.48
CA VAL A 333 4.32 -20.71 6.35
C VAL A 333 4.40 -19.29 5.78
N SER A 334 4.04 -19.06 4.51
CA SER A 334 3.97 -17.72 3.91
C SER A 334 2.62 -17.04 4.10
N GLN A 335 1.53 -17.79 4.31
CA GLN A 335 0.17 -17.25 4.50
C GLN A 335 -0.49 -17.70 5.81
N CYS A 336 0.09 -18.68 6.49
CA CYS A 336 -0.42 -19.38 7.67
C CYS A 336 -1.70 -20.20 7.41
N SER A 337 -1.71 -20.89 6.26
CA SER A 337 -2.66 -21.98 6.01
C SER A 337 -2.12 -23.30 6.57
N ASP A 338 -2.99 -24.09 7.18
CA ASP A 338 -2.70 -25.39 7.79
C ASP A 338 -2.62 -26.55 6.78
N GLY A 339 -2.74 -26.25 5.48
CA GLY A 339 -2.78 -27.23 4.40
C GLY A 339 -4.18 -27.83 4.17
N GLY A 340 -5.17 -27.45 4.98
CA GLY A 340 -6.58 -27.66 4.69
C GLY A 340 -7.09 -26.72 3.59
N GLN A 341 -8.33 -26.95 3.16
CA GLN A 341 -8.97 -26.13 2.13
C GLN A 341 -9.06 -24.66 2.58
N PRO A 342 -8.46 -23.71 1.85
CA PRO A 342 -8.40 -22.32 2.29
C PRO A 342 -9.76 -21.63 2.15
N PRO A 343 -9.99 -20.54 2.89
CA PRO A 343 -11.13 -19.66 2.66
C PRO A 343 -11.15 -19.11 1.21
N PRO A 344 -12.32 -18.74 0.67
CA PRO A 344 -12.42 -18.10 -0.64
C PRO A 344 -11.46 -16.90 -0.77
N GLY A 345 -10.80 -16.77 -1.92
CA GLY A 345 -9.76 -15.78 -2.16
C GLY A 345 -8.38 -16.11 -1.59
N ASN A 346 -8.28 -17.04 -0.63
CA ASN A 346 -7.07 -17.39 0.13
C ASN A 346 -6.47 -16.15 0.84
N PRO A 347 -7.04 -15.68 1.97
CA PRO A 347 -6.62 -14.45 2.66
C PRO A 347 -5.25 -14.55 3.35
N ALA A 348 -4.71 -13.40 3.78
CA ALA A 348 -3.64 -13.35 4.76
C ALA A 348 -4.13 -13.87 6.12
N GLN A 349 -3.48 -14.89 6.68
CA GLN A 349 -3.89 -15.44 7.98
C GLN A 349 -2.82 -15.28 9.07
N CYS A 350 -1.56 -14.97 8.72
CA CYS A 350 -0.49 -14.82 9.71
C CYS A 350 -0.70 -13.61 10.59
N GLU A 351 -0.46 -13.79 11.89
CA GLU A 351 -0.50 -12.70 12.85
C GLU A 351 0.83 -11.98 12.96
N ARG A 352 1.95 -12.63 12.63
CA ARG A 352 3.29 -12.06 12.59
C ARG A 352 4.02 -12.47 11.33
N VAL A 353 4.88 -11.58 10.83
CA VAL A 353 5.79 -11.81 9.69
C VAL A 353 7.17 -11.21 9.92
N ALA A 354 8.17 -11.86 9.35
CA ALA A 354 9.51 -11.34 9.15
C ALA A 354 9.90 -11.57 7.68
N LEU A 355 10.46 -10.54 7.04
CA LEU A 355 11.00 -10.59 5.68
C LEU A 355 12.36 -9.90 5.66
N ALA A 356 13.38 -10.58 5.17
CA ALA A 356 14.68 -10.00 4.83
C ALA A 356 14.91 -10.12 3.33
N GLN A 357 15.41 -9.05 2.72
CA GLN A 357 15.73 -8.97 1.30
C GLN A 357 17.13 -8.37 1.13
N LEU A 358 17.96 -8.98 0.30
CA LEU A 358 19.28 -8.46 -0.07
C LEU A 358 19.39 -8.38 -1.59
N GLU A 359 19.91 -7.26 -2.08
CA GLU A 359 20.01 -6.97 -3.52
C GLU A 359 21.37 -6.35 -3.86
N TYR A 360 22.05 -6.96 -4.82
CA TYR A 360 23.24 -6.43 -5.47
C TYR A 360 22.85 -5.81 -6.81
N ARG A 361 23.37 -4.62 -7.11
CA ARG A 361 23.18 -3.91 -8.38
C ARG A 361 24.50 -3.50 -9.00
N ASN A 362 24.62 -3.67 -10.31
CA ASN A 362 25.71 -3.14 -11.12
C ASN A 362 25.19 -2.53 -12.43
N GLU A 363 25.53 -1.27 -12.68
CA GLU A 363 25.15 -0.52 -13.88
C GLU A 363 26.09 -0.85 -15.05
N LEU A 364 25.53 -1.40 -16.14
CA LEU A 364 26.24 -1.95 -17.29
C LEU A 364 26.79 -0.86 -18.22
N HIS A 365 27.99 -0.38 -17.90
CA HIS A 365 28.76 0.53 -18.75
C HIS A 365 29.52 -0.26 -19.82
N SER A 366 28.87 -0.63 -20.93
CA SER A 366 29.58 -1.24 -22.08
C SER A 366 28.95 -0.90 -23.44
N SER A 367 29.80 -0.85 -24.47
CA SER A 367 29.39 -0.53 -25.85
C SER A 367 28.51 -1.59 -26.51
N LEU A 368 28.52 -2.82 -25.99
CA LEU A 368 27.56 -3.85 -26.38
C LEU A 368 26.11 -3.48 -26.03
N PHE A 369 25.90 -2.57 -25.06
CA PHE A 369 24.59 -2.04 -24.70
C PHE A 369 24.38 -0.60 -25.15
N ASP A 370 25.25 -0.01 -26.00
CA ASP A 370 25.04 1.36 -26.48
C ASP A 370 23.81 1.54 -27.38
N PHE A 371 23.27 0.44 -27.94
CA PHE A 371 21.96 0.44 -28.59
C PHE A 371 20.79 0.57 -27.59
N LEU A 372 21.00 0.20 -26.32
CA LEU A 372 20.08 0.46 -25.20
C LEU A 372 20.38 1.81 -24.55
N ASN A 373 21.64 2.24 -24.45
CA ASN A 373 22.06 3.58 -24.00
C ASN A 373 21.73 4.68 -25.03
N ALA A 374 20.57 4.58 -25.68
CA ALA A 374 20.10 5.51 -26.68
C ALA A 374 20.00 6.92 -26.10
N ARG A 375 20.36 7.91 -26.93
CA ARG A 375 20.08 9.33 -26.68
C ARG A 375 18.60 9.50 -26.32
N PRO A 376 18.25 10.38 -25.36
CA PRO A 376 16.97 10.33 -24.65
C PRO A 376 15.78 10.25 -25.61
N ILE A 377 15.12 9.09 -25.62
CA ILE A 377 14.11 8.75 -26.62
C ILE A 377 12.88 9.64 -26.39
N ARG A 378 12.63 10.58 -27.31
CA ARG A 378 11.60 11.62 -27.17
C ARG A 378 10.21 11.11 -27.56
N LEU A 379 9.61 10.31 -26.70
CA LEU A 379 8.21 9.88 -26.86
C LEU A 379 7.27 11.03 -26.48
N ARG A 380 6.65 11.67 -27.49
CA ARG A 380 5.74 12.83 -27.35
C ARG A 380 6.31 13.98 -26.50
N GLY A 381 7.62 14.24 -26.61
CA GLY A 381 8.32 15.30 -25.87
C GLY A 381 8.87 14.88 -24.50
N ILE A 382 8.51 13.71 -23.98
CA ILE A 382 9.16 13.10 -22.81
C ILE A 382 10.42 12.39 -23.31
N GLY A 383 11.60 12.83 -22.87
CA GLY A 383 12.86 12.13 -23.13
C GLY A 383 13.23 11.24 -21.94
N PHE A 384 13.50 9.95 -22.17
CA PHE A 384 13.96 9.03 -21.14
C PHE A 384 15.38 8.53 -21.41
N THR A 385 16.20 8.46 -20.36
CA THR A 385 17.53 7.83 -20.38
C THR A 385 17.39 6.40 -19.87
N VAL A 386 17.85 5.44 -20.66
CA VAL A 386 17.97 4.04 -20.22
C VAL A 386 19.30 3.87 -19.47
N GLN A 387 19.27 3.23 -18.30
CA GLN A 387 20.47 2.91 -17.51
C GLN A 387 20.46 1.41 -17.18
N PRO A 388 20.93 0.53 -18.10
CA PRO A 388 20.80 -0.91 -17.95
C PRO A 388 21.57 -1.39 -16.72
N THR A 389 20.86 -1.92 -15.72
CA THR A 389 21.41 -2.32 -14.43
C THR A 389 21.11 -3.79 -14.20
N VAL A 390 22.14 -4.63 -14.05
CA VAL A 390 21.97 -6.00 -13.59
C VAL A 390 21.66 -6.00 -12.10
N VAL A 391 20.64 -6.77 -11.75
CA VAL A 391 20.18 -6.96 -10.37
C VAL A 391 20.32 -8.43 -10.02
N ALA A 392 20.92 -8.74 -8.88
CA ALA A 392 20.96 -10.09 -8.31
C ALA A 392 20.47 -10.02 -6.87
N PHE A 393 19.59 -10.94 -6.46
CA PHE A 393 18.92 -10.83 -5.17
C PHE A 393 18.66 -12.18 -4.51
N VAL A 394 18.48 -12.13 -3.19
CA VAL A 394 18.03 -13.24 -2.35
C VAL A 394 17.01 -12.71 -1.34
N ASP A 395 15.91 -13.45 -1.16
CA ASP A 395 14.85 -13.13 -0.20
C ASP A 395 14.65 -14.25 0.81
N ALA A 396 14.22 -13.89 2.03
CA ALA A 396 13.89 -14.80 3.11
C ALA A 396 12.66 -14.29 3.89
N GLY A 397 11.53 -14.98 3.79
CA GLY A 397 10.26 -14.63 4.44
C GLY A 397 9.73 -15.74 5.35
N ARG A 398 9.12 -15.36 6.48
CA ARG A 398 8.36 -16.26 7.36
C ARG A 398 7.18 -15.55 8.00
N GLY A 399 5.98 -16.11 7.86
CA GLY A 399 4.81 -15.76 8.64
C GLY A 399 4.48 -16.81 9.71
N TRP A 400 3.84 -16.41 10.80
CA TRP A 400 3.39 -17.31 11.86
C TRP A 400 2.19 -16.77 12.66
N LEU A 401 1.61 -17.65 13.49
CA LEU A 401 0.49 -17.40 14.39
C LEU A 401 0.99 -17.34 15.84
N VAL A 402 0.30 -16.61 16.72
CA VAL A 402 0.65 -16.45 18.13
C VAL A 402 -0.33 -17.21 19.01
N GLY A 403 0.17 -18.04 19.92
CA GLY A 403 -0.71 -18.80 20.82
C GLY A 403 0.02 -19.88 21.62
N GLN A 404 -0.71 -20.93 21.98
CA GLN A 404 -0.12 -22.15 22.53
C GLN A 404 0.68 -22.87 21.44
N PRO A 405 1.99 -23.16 21.64
CA PRO A 405 2.84 -23.72 20.59
C PRO A 405 2.27 -25.01 20.00
N SER A 406 2.04 -25.02 18.68
CA SER A 406 1.38 -26.12 17.98
C SER A 406 1.87 -26.23 16.53
N GLY A 407 2.27 -27.44 16.15
CA GLY A 407 2.82 -27.75 14.84
C GLY A 407 4.01 -26.86 14.47
N THR A 408 3.99 -26.34 13.25
CA THR A 408 5.01 -25.42 12.70
C THR A 408 4.48 -24.00 12.44
N LEU A 409 3.21 -23.72 12.76
CA LEU A 409 2.58 -22.41 12.56
C LEU A 409 2.41 -21.60 13.83
N VAL A 410 2.08 -22.22 14.97
CA VAL A 410 1.73 -21.49 16.20
C VAL A 410 2.92 -21.44 17.15
N TYR A 411 3.29 -20.22 17.55
CA TYR A 411 4.42 -19.92 18.42
C TYR A 411 3.98 -19.10 19.64
N SER A 412 4.68 -19.20 20.76
CA SER A 412 4.37 -18.34 21.92
C SER A 412 4.76 -16.89 21.65
N SER A 413 4.08 -15.94 22.29
CA SER A 413 4.25 -14.49 22.08
C SER A 413 5.68 -13.96 22.28
N ASN A 414 6.50 -14.66 23.06
CA ASN A 414 7.90 -14.33 23.34
C ASN A 414 8.91 -15.14 22.50
N SER A 415 8.45 -15.93 21.52
CA SER A 415 9.30 -16.78 20.68
C SER A 415 9.32 -16.32 19.21
N PHE A 416 10.38 -16.71 18.50
CA PHE A 416 10.64 -16.37 17.11
C PHE A 416 10.94 -17.66 16.32
N PRO A 417 10.41 -17.83 15.08
CA PRO A 417 10.69 -19.03 14.29
C PRO A 417 12.18 -19.21 13.98
N ARG A 418 12.67 -20.46 14.03
CA ARG A 418 14.06 -20.77 13.64
C ARG A 418 14.28 -20.39 12.17
N PHE A 419 15.43 -19.81 11.83
CA PHE A 419 15.74 -19.34 10.47
C PHE A 419 15.62 -20.43 9.40
N GLY A 420 15.91 -21.70 9.72
CA GLY A 420 15.68 -22.85 8.84
C GLY A 420 14.21 -23.17 8.53
N THR A 421 13.25 -22.38 9.03
CA THR A 421 11.82 -22.46 8.66
C THR A 421 11.35 -21.31 7.78
N PHE A 422 12.26 -20.43 7.34
CA PHE A 422 11.95 -19.34 6.41
C PHE A 422 11.86 -19.87 4.99
N ARG A 423 10.90 -19.37 4.22
CA ARG A 423 10.88 -19.54 2.77
C ARG A 423 11.92 -18.62 2.15
N THR A 424 12.79 -19.19 1.34
CA THR A 424 13.87 -18.49 0.64
C THR A 424 13.80 -18.68 -0.86
N ASP A 425 14.25 -17.66 -1.59
CA ASP A 425 14.48 -17.69 -3.03
C ASP A 425 15.81 -17.03 -3.40
N VAL A 426 16.18 -17.20 -4.68
CA VAL A 426 17.25 -16.44 -5.34
C VAL A 426 16.72 -15.94 -6.68
N GLY A 427 17.25 -14.83 -7.18
CA GLY A 427 16.85 -14.31 -8.47
C GLY A 427 17.80 -13.33 -9.13
N LEU A 428 17.52 -13.05 -10.39
CA LEU A 428 18.27 -12.17 -11.28
C LEU A 428 17.30 -11.25 -12.04
N GLY A 429 17.77 -10.11 -12.51
CA GLY A 429 17.01 -9.23 -13.37
C GLY A 429 17.82 -8.15 -14.07
N LEU A 430 17.14 -7.48 -15.00
CA LEU A 430 17.65 -6.33 -15.75
C LEU A 430 16.68 -5.17 -15.54
N ASP A 431 17.16 -4.12 -14.86
CA ASP A 431 16.45 -2.87 -14.64
C ASP A 431 16.90 -1.84 -15.70
N LEU A 432 15.95 -1.33 -16.49
CA LEU A 432 16.19 -0.37 -17.57
C LEU A 432 15.89 1.08 -17.14
N GLY A 433 15.63 1.33 -15.86
CA GLY A 433 15.27 2.63 -15.28
C GLY A 433 13.78 2.94 -15.30
N LEU A 434 13.05 2.53 -16.34
CA LEU A 434 11.58 2.64 -16.43
C LEU A 434 10.83 1.32 -16.19
N ILE A 435 11.47 0.19 -16.53
CA ILE A 435 10.91 -1.15 -16.41
C ILE A 435 12.06 -2.07 -15.98
N GLY A 436 11.83 -2.92 -14.99
CA GLY A 436 12.70 -4.04 -14.66
C GLY A 436 12.05 -5.37 -14.97
N ILE A 437 12.82 -6.27 -15.58
CA ILE A 437 12.44 -7.66 -15.87
C ILE A 437 13.23 -8.55 -14.91
N TYR A 438 12.56 -9.42 -14.18
CA TYR A 438 13.15 -10.24 -13.13
C TYR A 438 12.69 -11.70 -13.23
N VAL A 439 13.55 -12.61 -12.79
CA VAL A 439 13.24 -14.03 -12.57
C VAL A 439 13.69 -14.44 -11.18
N ALA A 440 12.83 -15.14 -10.44
CA ALA A 440 13.10 -15.67 -9.11
C ALA A 440 12.76 -17.16 -9.03
N LYS A 441 13.49 -17.92 -8.22
CA LYS A 441 13.27 -19.35 -7.99
C LYS A 441 13.31 -19.64 -6.50
N ALA A 442 12.25 -20.20 -5.94
CA ALA A 442 12.27 -20.69 -4.57
C ALA A 442 13.34 -21.79 -4.41
N VAL A 443 14.22 -21.61 -3.42
CA VAL A 443 15.23 -22.60 -3.01
C VAL A 443 14.68 -23.45 -1.86
N SER A 444 13.87 -22.83 -0.99
CA SER A 444 13.08 -23.50 0.06
C SER A 444 11.90 -24.35 -0.44
N SER A 445 11.60 -24.31 -1.74
CA SER A 445 10.58 -25.14 -2.41
C SER A 445 11.13 -25.51 -3.81
N PRO A 446 11.94 -26.57 -3.93
CA PRO A 446 12.59 -26.93 -5.19
C PRO A 446 11.62 -27.17 -6.35
N ASP A 447 10.41 -27.64 -6.07
CA ASP A 447 9.38 -27.99 -7.06
C ASP A 447 8.58 -26.79 -7.60
N GLU A 448 8.60 -25.64 -6.91
CA GLU A 448 7.96 -24.40 -7.42
C GLU A 448 8.69 -23.89 -8.68
N PRO A 449 7.99 -23.57 -9.79
CA PRO A 449 8.63 -23.09 -11.00
C PRO A 449 9.31 -21.72 -10.79
N ALA A 450 10.20 -21.35 -11.72
CA ALA A 450 10.80 -20.02 -11.71
C ALA A 450 9.76 -18.97 -12.12
N ASN A 451 9.50 -18.01 -11.24
CA ASN A 451 8.57 -16.91 -11.47
C ASN A 451 9.25 -15.78 -12.24
N VAL A 452 8.74 -15.46 -13.43
CA VAL A 452 9.14 -14.27 -14.21
C VAL A 452 8.15 -13.14 -13.92
N PHE A 453 8.66 -11.95 -13.60
CA PHE A 453 7.84 -10.79 -13.26
C PHE A 453 8.42 -9.46 -13.76
N LEU A 454 7.53 -8.49 -13.91
CA LEU A 454 7.84 -7.13 -14.34
C LEU A 454 7.58 -6.15 -13.18
N ARG A 455 8.38 -5.09 -13.11
CA ARG A 455 8.18 -3.95 -12.19
C ARG A 455 8.36 -2.66 -12.98
N VAL A 456 7.60 -1.61 -12.67
CA VAL A 456 7.89 -0.24 -13.17
C VAL A 456 8.48 0.67 -12.08
N HIS A 457 8.50 0.18 -10.84
CA HIS A 457 9.30 0.74 -9.74
C HIS A 457 10.52 -0.13 -9.50
N ARG A 458 11.56 0.47 -8.92
CA ARG A 458 12.70 -0.30 -8.43
C ARG A 458 12.27 -1.27 -7.32
N ARG A 459 13.01 -2.36 -7.23
CA ARG A 459 12.83 -3.39 -6.20
C ARG A 459 13.38 -2.86 -4.86
N PHE A 460 12.45 -2.21 -4.15
CA PHE A 460 12.50 -1.61 -2.80
C PHE A 460 13.32 -0.32 -2.57
#